data_AF-A0A811QDU2-F1
#
_entry.id   AF-A0A811QDU2-F1
#
_cell.length_a   1.000
_cell.length_b   1.000
_cell.length_c   1.000
_cell.angle_alpha   90.00
_cell.angle_beta   90.00
_cell.angle_gamma   90.00
#
_symmetry.space_group_name_H-M   'P 1'
#
loop_
_entity.id
_entity.type
_entity.pdbx_description
1 polymer ?
#
loop_
_entity_poly.entity_id
_entity_poly.type
_entity_poly.pdbx_seq_one_letter_code
_entity_poly.pdbx_strand_id
1 'polypeptide(L)'
;MPVPPTPPDARAVFFDKIVQRTTGLLPVPAVSKHGSKSLPPRVCLRRSRRLAGAEADVVPTDMGGRVQKKAMRSLGIINEHEGINQQAQNDYAKLFGQPLSDSHLQALTALFFWSLPEELEPGSDDVLMETKITAISQRVILSALGSDFTGYLALPSVGASGGILVAWRHHVGISGAQRVDNFSMSIQFSTDNGQTWWLTCVYGPQGNEDKIQFLQELRDIRATCQGPWMIAGDFNLIYKDEDKNNVNYNRAMMGRFRRFINDLALKEIPLHGRKYTWSNQQDSPTLVKLDRVLCSVDWEDKFPNCLLQSLASEDSDHCPLLLGLQNNKVGRRRFHFESFWTILDGFQEAVAAAWMSVPTGSCPYLTLSQKFKATAKGLQRWSSKKENCG
;
A
#
# COMPACT_ATOMS: atom_id res chain seq x y z
N MET A 1 -6.83 52.90 21.75
CA MET A 1 -5.95 51.72 21.75
C MET A 1 -6.15 50.99 20.43
N PRO A 2 -5.15 50.91 19.53
CA PRO A 2 -5.27 50.11 18.33
C PRO A 2 -5.37 48.63 18.72
N VAL A 3 -6.30 47.91 18.10
CA VAL A 3 -6.47 46.46 18.28
C VAL A 3 -5.19 45.77 17.79
N PRO A 4 -4.56 44.89 18.57
CA PRO A 4 -3.36 44.18 18.11
C PRO A 4 -3.71 43.33 16.88
N PRO A 5 -2.81 43.22 15.89
CA PRO A 5 -3.07 42.45 14.69
C PRO A 5 -3.35 41.00 15.05
N THR A 6 -4.44 40.45 14.48
CA THR A 6 -4.82 39.05 14.62
C THR A 6 -3.64 38.17 14.18
N PRO A 7 -3.22 37.18 14.99
CA PRO A 7 -2.14 36.29 14.58
C PRO A 7 -2.53 35.58 13.27
N PRO A 8 -1.59 35.42 12.33
CA PRO A 8 -1.90 34.83 11.04
C PRO A 8 -2.40 33.39 11.23
N ASP A 9 -3.43 33.02 10.47
CA ASP A 9 -4.01 31.66 10.50
C ASP A 9 -2.90 30.63 10.29
N ALA A 10 -2.59 29.85 11.33
CA ALA A 10 -1.52 28.87 11.32
C ALA A 10 -1.67 27.87 10.15
N ARG A 11 -2.92 27.61 9.73
CA ARG A 11 -3.24 26.81 8.55
C ARG A 11 -2.80 27.51 7.26
N ALA A 12 -3.16 28.78 7.09
CA ALA A 12 -2.73 29.58 5.95
C ALA A 12 -1.20 29.71 5.89
N VAL A 13 -0.53 29.95 7.02
CA VAL A 13 0.93 30.04 7.11
C VAL A 13 1.62 28.73 6.73
N PHE A 14 1.05 27.58 7.13
CA PHE A 14 1.59 26.26 6.79
C PHE A 14 1.48 25.97 5.28
N PHE A 15 0.30 26.21 4.70
CA PHE A 15 0.10 26.01 3.27
C PHE A 15 0.84 27.04 2.42
N ASP A 16 0.95 28.30 2.86
CA ASP A 16 1.78 29.32 2.19
C ASP A 16 3.26 28.95 2.19
N LYS A 17 3.77 28.34 3.28
CA LYS A 17 5.16 27.84 3.32
C LYS A 17 5.38 26.69 2.35
N ILE A 18 4.39 25.82 2.15
CA ILE A 18 4.45 24.76 1.14
C ILE A 18 4.41 25.38 -0.25
N VAL A 19 3.46 26.28 -0.52
CA VAL A 19 3.30 26.98 -1.80
C VAL A 19 4.58 27.74 -2.14
N GLN A 20 5.13 28.57 -1.25
CA GLN A 20 6.37 29.32 -1.47
C GLN A 20 7.57 28.42 -1.76
N ARG A 21 7.66 27.23 -1.16
CA ARG A 21 8.74 26.26 -1.41
C ARG A 21 8.56 25.47 -2.71
N THR A 22 7.34 25.35 -3.21
CA THR A 22 7.02 24.67 -4.47
C THR A 22 6.88 25.62 -5.66
N THR A 23 6.72 26.92 -5.42
CA THR A 23 6.56 27.94 -6.47
C THR A 23 7.90 28.12 -7.18
N GLY A 24 7.97 27.71 -8.45
CA GLY A 24 9.18 27.71 -9.27
C GLY A 24 9.75 26.32 -9.60
N LEU A 25 9.27 25.27 -8.92
CA LEU A 25 9.62 23.87 -9.23
C LEU A 25 8.61 23.17 -10.15
N LEU A 26 7.44 23.77 -10.33
CA LEU A 26 6.35 23.24 -11.16
C LEU A 26 5.96 24.28 -12.23
N PRO A 27 5.77 23.89 -13.49
CA PRO A 27 5.33 24.81 -14.53
C PRO A 27 3.87 25.22 -14.29
N VAL A 28 3.53 26.46 -14.68
CA VAL A 28 2.14 26.95 -14.67
C VAL A 28 1.34 26.11 -15.67
N PRO A 29 0.23 25.46 -15.25
CA PRO A 29 -0.56 24.65 -16.16
C PRO A 29 -1.17 25.53 -17.26
N ALA A 30 -1.02 25.10 -18.52
CA ALA A 30 -1.69 25.75 -19.64
C ALA A 30 -3.21 25.66 -19.44
N VAL A 31 -3.89 26.80 -19.58
CA VAL A 31 -5.35 26.88 -19.48
C VAL A 31 -5.95 26.02 -20.59
N SER A 32 -6.49 24.84 -20.25
CA SER A 32 -7.19 24.00 -21.21
C SER A 32 -8.52 24.69 -21.56
N LYS A 33 -8.68 25.07 -22.84
CA LYS A 33 -9.95 25.51 -23.39
C LYS A 33 -10.83 24.30 -23.69
N HIS A 34 -11.34 23.61 -22.66
CA HIS A 34 -12.44 22.66 -22.85
C HIS A 34 -13.58 22.98 -21.88
N GLY A 35 -14.77 23.09 -22.46
CA GLY A 35 -15.98 23.68 -21.89
C GLY A 35 -16.45 23.07 -20.58
N SER A 36 -17.24 23.87 -19.88
CA SER A 36 -17.87 23.57 -18.60
C SER A 36 -18.59 22.21 -18.63
N LYS A 37 -17.96 21.20 -18.02
CA LYS A 37 -18.70 20.12 -17.38
C LYS A 37 -18.78 20.47 -15.90
N SER A 38 -20.00 20.72 -15.44
CA SER A 38 -20.33 21.02 -14.04
C SER A 38 -19.61 20.05 -13.10
N LEU A 39 -18.90 20.62 -12.12
CA LEU A 39 -18.40 19.84 -10.98
C LEU A 39 -19.56 19.04 -10.36
N PRO A 40 -19.39 17.74 -10.08
CA PRO A 40 -20.41 16.96 -9.39
C PRO A 40 -20.68 17.58 -8.00
N PRO A 41 -21.91 17.45 -7.47
CA PRO A 41 -22.30 18.08 -6.22
C PRO A 41 -21.37 17.66 -5.08
N ARG A 42 -20.94 18.65 -4.28
CA ARG A 42 -20.00 18.54 -3.15
C ARG A 42 -20.32 17.33 -2.28
N VAL A 43 -19.52 16.27 -2.37
CA VAL A 43 -19.54 15.15 -1.43
C VAL A 43 -18.69 15.53 -0.22
N CYS A 44 -19.36 15.76 0.91
CA CYS A 44 -18.70 15.87 2.20
C CYS A 44 -18.18 14.48 2.60
N LEU A 45 -16.86 14.33 2.68
CA LEU A 45 -16.20 13.11 3.15
C LEU A 45 -16.62 12.85 4.61
N ARG A 46 -17.52 11.88 4.84
CA ARG A 46 -17.76 11.33 6.19
C ARG A 46 -16.51 10.58 6.64
N ARG A 47 -15.81 11.14 7.62
CA ARG A 47 -14.56 10.61 8.18
C ARG A 47 -14.78 9.34 9.01
N SER A 48 -13.75 8.50 9.04
CA SER A 48 -13.53 7.48 10.08
C SER A 48 -13.62 8.14 11.47
N ARG A 49 -14.51 7.62 12.33
CA ARG A 49 -14.77 8.11 13.70
C ARG A 49 -13.55 8.02 14.64
N ARG A 50 -12.40 7.49 14.22
CA ARG A 50 -11.19 7.45 15.06
C ARG A 50 -10.45 8.80 15.18
N LEU A 51 -10.63 9.71 14.23
CA LEU A 51 -10.02 11.05 14.28
C LEU A 51 -10.88 12.11 14.98
N ALA A 52 -12.12 11.78 15.31
CA ALA A 52 -13.02 12.64 16.06
C ALA A 52 -13.53 11.84 17.25
N GLY A 53 -12.82 11.92 18.38
CA GLY A 53 -13.27 11.39 19.65
C GLY A 53 -14.54 12.12 20.10
N ALA A 54 -15.69 11.66 19.62
CA ALA A 54 -16.99 12.13 20.06
C ALA A 54 -17.78 10.93 20.60
N GLU A 55 -17.94 10.96 21.92
CA GLU A 55 -18.83 10.16 22.77
C GLU A 55 -18.38 8.74 23.12
N ALA A 56 -17.65 8.66 24.24
CA ALA A 56 -18.00 7.77 25.35
C ALA A 56 -17.39 8.37 26.64
N ASP A 57 -18.22 8.53 27.67
CA ASP A 57 -17.84 8.96 29.01
C ASP A 57 -16.76 8.06 29.61
N VAL A 58 -15.49 8.40 29.39
CA VAL A 58 -14.35 7.88 30.14
C VAL A 58 -13.34 9.01 30.30
N VAL A 59 -12.97 9.27 31.56
CA VAL A 59 -11.97 10.26 31.98
C VAL A 59 -10.67 10.08 31.15
N PRO A 60 -10.14 11.12 30.47
CA PRO A 60 -9.04 10.92 29.53
C PRO A 60 -7.71 10.71 30.27
N THR A 61 -7.12 9.54 30.09
CA THR A 61 -5.68 9.32 30.28
C THR A 61 -5.01 9.40 28.90
N ASP A 62 -4.25 10.48 28.68
CA ASP A 62 -3.24 10.70 27.63
C ASP A 62 -3.43 9.95 26.29
N MET A 63 -4.51 10.23 25.57
CA MET A 63 -4.80 9.63 24.24
C MET A 63 -4.54 10.63 23.11
N GLY A 64 -3.27 10.79 22.76
CA GLY A 64 -2.89 11.26 21.43
C GLY A 64 -1.54 10.67 21.04
N GLY A 65 -1.54 9.83 19.99
CA GLY A 65 -0.33 9.15 19.53
C GLY A 65 0.81 10.13 19.21
N ARG A 66 2.07 9.67 19.29
CA ARG A 66 3.27 10.51 19.07
C ARG A 66 3.21 11.34 17.76
N VAL A 67 2.56 10.82 16.73
CA VAL A 67 2.31 11.50 15.44
C VAL A 67 1.39 12.71 15.61
N GLN A 68 0.26 12.54 16.32
CA GLN A 68 -0.68 13.62 16.61
C GLN A 68 -0.02 14.69 17.47
N LYS A 69 0.77 14.30 18.48
CA LYS A 69 1.55 15.23 19.31
C LYS A 69 2.57 16.01 18.49
N LYS A 70 3.27 15.35 17.56
CA LYS A 70 4.23 16.00 16.65
C LYS A 70 3.54 16.96 15.69
N ALA A 71 2.40 16.57 15.10
CA ALA A 71 1.60 17.42 14.22
C ALA A 71 1.06 18.66 14.97
N MET A 72 0.50 18.49 16.17
CA MET A 72 0.01 19.59 17.00
C MET A 72 1.12 20.58 17.37
N ARG A 73 2.34 20.11 17.65
CA ARG A 73 3.51 20.97 17.86
C ARG A 73 3.91 21.74 16.61
N SER A 74 3.99 21.05 15.47
CA SER A 74 4.30 21.69 14.18
C SER A 74 3.26 22.72 13.74
N LEU A 75 2.02 22.57 14.21
CA LEU A 75 0.91 23.51 13.97
C LEU A 75 0.79 24.59 15.07
N GLY A 76 1.66 24.59 16.08
CA GLY A 76 1.67 25.58 17.16
C GLY A 76 0.50 25.48 18.15
N ILE A 77 -0.16 24.33 18.21
CA ILE A 77 -1.35 24.09 19.07
C ILE A 77 -0.94 23.69 20.49
N ILE A 78 0.19 23.02 20.63
CA ILE A 78 0.80 22.66 21.92
C ILE A 78 2.29 22.95 21.90
N ASN A 79 2.86 23.32 23.04
CA ASN A 79 4.30 23.55 23.17
C ASN A 79 5.10 22.23 23.27
N GLU A 80 6.43 22.30 23.11
CA GLU A 80 7.29 21.10 23.15
C GLU A 80 7.18 20.29 24.45
N HIS A 81 6.86 20.95 25.56
CA HIS A 81 6.76 20.34 26.88
C HIS A 81 5.33 20.04 27.35
N GLU A 82 4.32 20.39 26.55
CA GLU A 82 2.91 20.21 26.94
C GLU A 82 2.35 18.83 26.53
N GLY A 83 1.51 18.27 27.39
CA GLY A 83 0.66 17.12 27.09
C GLY A 83 -0.55 17.50 26.24
N ILE A 84 -1.21 16.51 25.64
CA ILE A 84 -2.42 16.77 24.86
C ILE A 84 -3.59 16.88 25.84
N ASN A 85 -4.05 18.10 26.09
CA ASN A 85 -5.24 18.36 26.90
C ASN A 85 -6.50 18.44 26.02
N GLN A 86 -7.68 18.39 26.65
CA GLN A 86 -8.97 18.40 25.94
C GLN A 86 -9.16 19.65 25.07
N GLN A 87 -8.63 20.79 25.50
CA GLN A 87 -8.71 22.04 24.75
C GLN A 87 -7.88 21.96 23.46
N ALA A 88 -6.65 21.47 23.53
CA ALA A 88 -5.78 21.25 22.37
C ALA A 88 -6.40 20.26 21.37
N GLN A 89 -7.07 19.19 21.85
CA GLN A 89 -7.80 18.27 20.99
C GLN A 89 -8.95 18.96 20.25
N ASN A 90 -9.72 19.78 20.95
CA ASN A 90 -10.82 20.54 20.36
C ASN A 90 -10.31 21.54 19.31
N ASP A 91 -9.21 22.22 19.58
CA ASP A 91 -8.62 23.21 18.66
C ASP A 91 -7.97 22.55 17.44
N TYR A 92 -7.32 21.39 17.63
CA TYR A 92 -6.85 20.56 16.53
C TYR A 92 -8.00 20.03 15.67
N ALA A 93 -9.08 19.54 16.27
CA ALA A 93 -10.25 19.06 15.54
C ALA A 93 -10.91 20.18 14.71
N LYS A 94 -10.97 21.41 15.24
CA LYS A 94 -11.50 22.59 14.53
C LYS A 94 -10.73 22.91 13.25
N LEU A 95 -9.40 22.76 13.23
CA LEU A 95 -8.57 23.02 12.04
C LEU A 95 -8.96 22.17 10.84
N PHE A 96 -9.51 20.99 11.09
CA PHE A 96 -9.94 20.04 10.06
C PHE A 96 -11.46 19.96 9.89
N GLY A 97 -12.22 20.80 10.60
CA GLY A 97 -13.68 20.85 10.54
C GLY A 97 -14.23 21.54 9.29
N GLN A 98 -13.37 22.21 8.50
CA GLN A 98 -13.76 22.83 7.24
C GLN A 98 -13.02 22.20 6.04
N PRO A 99 -13.70 22.04 4.88
CA PRO A 99 -13.09 21.54 3.66
C PRO A 99 -11.82 22.32 3.29
N LEU A 100 -10.87 21.66 2.63
CA LEU A 100 -9.76 22.37 1.99
C LEU A 100 -10.32 23.25 0.87
N SER A 101 -9.73 24.43 0.68
CA SER A 101 -10.06 25.28 -0.48
C SER A 101 -9.62 24.59 -1.78
N ASP A 102 -10.28 24.95 -2.87
CA ASP A 102 -9.99 24.38 -4.20
C ASP A 102 -8.52 24.61 -4.61
N SER A 103 -7.92 25.73 -4.18
CA SER A 103 -6.49 26.02 -4.39
C SER A 103 -5.54 25.07 -3.64
N HIS A 104 -5.86 24.69 -2.40
CA HIS A 104 -5.08 23.71 -1.64
C HIS A 104 -5.25 22.30 -2.20
N LEU A 105 -6.45 21.95 -2.64
CA LEU A 105 -6.70 20.68 -3.32
C LEU A 105 -5.91 20.59 -4.63
N GLN A 106 -5.86 21.67 -5.42
CA GLN A 106 -5.03 21.73 -6.63
C GLN A 106 -3.54 21.65 -6.34
N ALA A 107 -3.05 22.32 -5.30
CA ALA A 107 -1.64 22.25 -4.89
C ALA A 107 -1.25 20.83 -4.43
N LEU A 108 -2.10 20.16 -3.65
CA LEU A 108 -1.90 18.77 -3.24
C LEU A 108 -1.97 17.81 -4.45
N THR A 109 -2.90 18.03 -5.37
CA THR A 109 -3.03 17.27 -6.62
C THR A 109 -1.76 17.38 -7.49
N ALA A 110 -1.15 18.56 -7.53
CA ALA A 110 0.10 18.81 -8.26
C ALA A 110 1.35 18.26 -7.54
N LEU A 111 1.40 18.32 -6.21
CA LEU A 111 2.49 17.80 -5.38
C LEU A 111 2.58 16.26 -5.40
N PHE A 112 1.44 15.58 -5.39
CA PHE A 112 1.35 14.12 -5.32
C PHE A 112 1.11 13.47 -6.69
N PHE A 113 1.20 14.24 -7.78
CA PHE A 113 0.99 13.76 -9.16
C PHE A 113 -0.27 12.88 -9.31
N TRP A 114 -1.45 13.34 -8.89
CA TRP A 114 -2.72 12.67 -9.23
C TRP A 114 -3.14 12.97 -10.68
N SER A 115 -2.19 12.88 -11.61
CA SER A 115 -2.50 12.73 -13.04
C SER A 115 -2.60 11.23 -13.28
N LEU A 116 -3.70 10.77 -13.89
CA LEU A 116 -3.84 9.37 -14.32
C LEU A 116 -2.54 8.90 -15.01
N PRO A 117 -1.99 7.73 -14.64
CA PRO A 117 -0.85 7.20 -15.37
C PRO A 117 -1.33 6.69 -16.74
N GLU A 118 -0.94 7.38 -17.80
CA GLU A 118 -0.62 6.71 -19.05
C GLU A 118 0.68 5.92 -18.80
N GLU A 119 0.58 4.60 -18.97
CA GLU A 119 1.64 3.60 -18.83
C GLU A 119 2.12 3.29 -17.40
N LEU A 120 1.37 2.39 -16.74
CA LEU A 120 1.95 1.50 -15.73
C LEU A 120 1.95 0.06 -16.28
N GLU A 121 3.15 -0.47 -16.46
CA GLU A 121 3.43 -1.87 -16.80
C GLU A 121 2.76 -2.85 -15.81
N PRO A 122 2.32 -4.05 -16.28
CA PRO A 122 1.50 -4.96 -15.50
C PRO A 122 2.37 -5.82 -14.57
N GLY A 123 1.99 -5.90 -13.28
CA GLY A 123 2.65 -6.85 -12.38
C GLY A 123 2.48 -6.62 -10.87
N SER A 124 1.34 -6.12 -10.41
CA SER A 124 0.93 -6.38 -9.02
C SER A 124 -0.60 -6.45 -8.96
N ASP A 125 -1.10 -7.65 -8.70
CA ASP A 125 -2.49 -7.86 -8.32
C ASP A 125 -2.62 -7.40 -6.87
N ASP A 126 -2.95 -6.12 -6.67
CA ASP A 126 -3.07 -5.54 -5.33
C ASP A 126 -4.32 -6.11 -4.65
N VAL A 127 -4.13 -7.02 -3.69
CA VAL A 127 -5.20 -7.51 -2.80
C VAL A 127 -5.18 -6.68 -1.53
N LEU A 128 -6.20 -5.83 -1.34
CA LEU A 128 -6.39 -5.07 -0.10
C LEU A 128 -7.12 -5.93 0.93
N MET A 129 -6.63 -6.05 2.16
CA MET A 129 -7.31 -6.79 3.24
C MET A 129 -7.59 -5.90 4.46
N GLU A 130 -8.72 -6.18 5.12
CA GLU A 130 -9.32 -5.48 6.28
C GLU A 130 -9.92 -4.09 5.97
N THR A 131 -11.23 -4.04 5.70
CA THR A 131 -11.92 -2.78 5.38
C THR A 131 -12.71 -2.18 6.55
N LYS A 132 -13.03 -2.95 7.61
CA LYS A 132 -13.92 -2.52 8.72
C LYS A 132 -15.20 -1.80 8.23
N ILE A 133 -15.65 -2.12 7.02
CA ILE A 133 -16.79 -1.47 6.35
C ILE A 133 -17.95 -2.47 6.33
N THR A 134 -19.08 -2.04 6.87
CA THR A 134 -20.32 -2.84 6.98
C THR A 134 -21.05 -2.99 5.64
N ALA A 135 -20.84 -2.08 4.69
CA ALA A 135 -21.40 -2.14 3.34
C ALA A 135 -20.44 -1.55 2.30
N ILE A 136 -19.91 -2.40 1.42
CA ILE A 136 -18.99 -1.99 0.36
C ILE A 136 -19.78 -1.78 -0.92
N SER A 137 -20.02 -0.50 -1.26
CA SER A 137 -20.64 -0.12 -2.53
C SER A 137 -19.58 0.05 -3.62
N GLN A 138 -19.98 -0.10 -4.88
CA GLN A 138 -19.12 0.19 -6.03
C GLN A 138 -18.52 1.61 -5.97
N ARG A 139 -19.26 2.59 -5.43
CA ARG A 139 -18.74 3.95 -5.22
C ARG A 139 -17.53 3.97 -4.28
N VAL A 140 -17.56 3.19 -3.20
CA VAL A 140 -16.45 3.08 -2.25
C VAL A 140 -15.24 2.48 -2.94
N ILE A 141 -15.42 1.38 -3.69
CA ILE A 141 -14.36 0.73 -4.47
C ILE A 141 -13.72 1.71 -5.46
N LEU A 142 -14.53 2.39 -6.27
CA LEU A 142 -14.03 3.38 -7.24
C LEU A 142 -13.28 4.53 -6.57
N SER A 143 -13.74 4.98 -5.40
CA SER A 143 -13.09 6.08 -4.66
C SER A 143 -11.79 5.66 -3.97
N ALA A 144 -11.69 4.40 -3.51
CA ALA A 144 -10.58 3.92 -2.70
C ALA A 144 -9.49 3.23 -3.54
N LEU A 145 -9.91 2.45 -4.54
CA LEU A 145 -9.01 1.61 -5.35
C LEU A 145 -8.87 2.12 -6.79
N GLY A 146 -9.78 2.98 -7.25
CA GLY A 146 -9.76 3.55 -8.59
C GLY A 146 -10.65 2.79 -9.60
N SER A 147 -10.75 3.33 -10.81
CA SER A 147 -11.62 2.82 -11.88
C SER A 147 -11.22 1.47 -12.45
N ASP A 148 -9.96 1.08 -12.28
CA ASP A 148 -9.43 -0.15 -12.88
C ASP A 148 -9.89 -1.41 -12.17
N PHE A 149 -10.37 -1.28 -10.93
CA PHE A 149 -10.96 -2.34 -10.12
C PHE A 149 -12.42 -2.55 -10.52
N THR A 150 -12.64 -3.48 -11.44
CA THR A 150 -13.96 -3.73 -12.04
C THR A 150 -14.74 -4.82 -11.32
N GLY A 151 -14.11 -5.59 -10.44
CA GLY A 151 -14.78 -6.62 -9.65
C GLY A 151 -14.31 -6.66 -8.21
N TYR A 152 -15.22 -7.06 -7.34
CA TYR A 152 -14.94 -7.24 -5.92
C TYR A 152 -15.91 -8.25 -5.30
N LEU A 153 -15.47 -8.85 -4.19
CA LEU A 153 -16.27 -9.66 -3.29
C LEU A 153 -16.01 -9.18 -1.87
N ALA A 154 -17.09 -9.09 -1.07
CA ALA A 154 -17.02 -8.55 0.27
C ALA A 154 -17.74 -9.48 1.26
N LEU A 155 -17.09 -9.79 2.37
CA LEU A 155 -17.69 -10.34 3.58
C LEU A 155 -17.84 -9.14 4.51
N PRO A 156 -19.07 -8.69 4.82
CA PRO A 156 -19.28 -7.47 5.60
C PRO A 156 -18.79 -7.61 7.04
N SER A 157 -18.44 -6.49 7.67
CA SER A 157 -18.15 -6.47 9.11
C SER A 157 -19.42 -6.58 9.95
N VAL A 158 -19.30 -7.18 11.14
CA VAL A 158 -20.34 -7.13 12.17
C VAL A 158 -19.90 -6.13 13.24
N GLY A 159 -20.52 -4.95 13.23
CA GLY A 159 -20.06 -3.83 14.05
C GLY A 159 -18.64 -3.38 13.66
N ALA A 160 -17.75 -3.30 14.64
CA ALA A 160 -16.34 -2.90 14.47
C ALA A 160 -15.38 -4.08 14.22
N SER A 161 -15.90 -5.31 14.06
CA SER A 161 -15.11 -6.53 13.92
C SER A 161 -15.38 -7.22 12.58
N GLY A 162 -14.33 -7.80 12.01
CA GLY A 162 -14.37 -8.49 10.72
C GLY A 162 -14.44 -7.54 9.53
N GLY A 163 -14.89 -8.08 8.40
CA GLY A 163 -14.87 -7.39 7.13
C GLY A 163 -13.70 -7.83 6.26
N ILE A 164 -13.96 -8.62 5.23
CA ILE A 164 -12.97 -8.99 4.21
C ILE A 164 -13.42 -8.38 2.88
N LEU A 165 -12.51 -7.69 2.21
CA LEU A 165 -12.69 -7.25 0.82
C LEU A 165 -11.66 -7.98 -0.01
N VAL A 166 -12.08 -8.51 -1.16
CA VAL A 166 -11.18 -8.89 -2.23
C VAL A 166 -11.62 -8.11 -3.45
N ALA A 167 -10.73 -7.33 -4.04
CA ALA A 167 -11.00 -6.54 -5.23
C ALA A 167 -9.93 -6.84 -6.27
N TRP A 168 -10.32 -6.84 -7.54
CA TRP A 168 -9.44 -7.18 -8.64
C TRP A 168 -9.67 -6.28 -9.85
N ARG A 169 -8.61 -6.13 -10.65
CA ARG A 169 -8.62 -5.32 -11.86
C ARG A 169 -9.24 -6.08 -13.04
N HIS A 170 -9.67 -5.36 -14.07
CA HIS A 170 -10.34 -5.92 -15.25
C HIS A 170 -9.55 -7.00 -16.01
N HIS A 171 -8.22 -6.99 -15.93
CA HIS A 171 -7.37 -7.98 -16.59
C HIS A 171 -7.15 -9.25 -15.76
N VAL A 172 -7.58 -9.27 -14.49
CA VAL A 172 -7.47 -10.45 -13.65
C VAL A 172 -8.58 -11.42 -14.01
N GLY A 173 -8.20 -12.60 -14.52
CA GLY A 173 -9.14 -13.65 -14.90
C GLY A 173 -9.82 -14.27 -13.67
N ILE A 174 -11.14 -14.39 -13.71
CA ILE A 174 -11.93 -15.11 -12.70
C ILE A 174 -12.73 -16.21 -13.38
N SER A 175 -12.66 -17.41 -12.80
CA SER A 175 -13.38 -18.60 -13.26
C SER A 175 -14.88 -18.59 -12.89
N GLY A 176 -15.27 -17.75 -11.92
CA GLY A 176 -16.63 -17.56 -11.43
C GLY A 176 -16.96 -18.32 -10.14
N ALA A 177 -16.11 -19.24 -9.70
CA ALA A 177 -16.33 -19.96 -8.45
C ALA A 177 -15.90 -19.13 -7.23
N GLN A 178 -16.83 -19.00 -6.27
CA GLN A 178 -16.64 -18.25 -5.03
C GLN A 178 -17.31 -18.98 -3.87
N ARG A 179 -16.73 -18.83 -2.67
CA ARG A 179 -17.27 -19.37 -1.42
C ARG A 179 -17.06 -18.34 -0.32
N VAL A 180 -18.08 -18.12 0.50
CA VAL A 180 -18.02 -17.20 1.64
C VAL A 180 -18.44 -17.99 2.87
N ASP A 181 -17.62 -17.94 3.91
CA ASP A 181 -17.85 -18.59 5.19
C ASP A 181 -17.76 -17.55 6.33
N ASN A 182 -17.65 -17.97 7.59
CA ASN A 182 -17.72 -17.06 8.73
C ASN A 182 -16.46 -16.21 8.90
N PHE A 183 -15.30 -16.82 8.66
CA PHE A 183 -13.99 -16.20 8.90
C PHE A 183 -13.19 -16.02 7.61
N SER A 184 -13.74 -16.42 6.48
CA SER A 184 -12.99 -16.51 5.23
C SER A 184 -13.85 -16.34 3.98
N MET A 185 -13.16 -16.04 2.89
CA MET A 185 -13.72 -15.90 1.56
C MET A 185 -12.76 -16.49 0.55
N SER A 186 -13.26 -17.41 -0.28
CA SER A 186 -12.48 -18.08 -1.31
C SER A 186 -12.94 -17.69 -2.70
N ILE A 187 -12.00 -17.35 -3.58
CA ILE A 187 -12.24 -16.97 -4.98
C ILE A 187 -11.30 -17.77 -5.87
N GLN A 188 -11.84 -18.34 -6.95
CA GLN A 188 -11.04 -19.07 -7.93
C GLN A 188 -10.66 -18.15 -9.10
N PHE A 189 -9.38 -17.84 -9.17
CA PHE A 189 -8.76 -17.07 -10.25
C PHE A 189 -8.34 -17.97 -11.41
N SER A 190 -8.29 -17.40 -12.61
CA SER A 190 -7.78 -18.04 -13.82
C SER A 190 -6.59 -17.25 -14.33
N THR A 191 -5.51 -17.94 -14.67
CA THR A 191 -4.38 -17.34 -15.39
C THR A 191 -4.66 -17.32 -16.90
N ASP A 192 -3.88 -16.52 -17.64
CA ASP A 192 -4.05 -16.33 -19.10
C ASP A 192 -4.00 -17.64 -19.92
N ASN A 193 -3.29 -18.65 -19.39
CA ASN A 193 -3.19 -19.98 -19.99
C ASN A 193 -4.37 -20.92 -19.64
N GLY A 194 -5.43 -20.42 -19.00
CA GLY A 194 -6.64 -21.16 -18.63
C GLY A 194 -6.51 -22.04 -17.38
N GLN A 195 -5.36 -22.05 -16.71
CA GLN A 195 -5.21 -22.76 -15.43
C GLN A 195 -5.83 -21.96 -14.28
N THR A 196 -6.46 -22.65 -13.33
CA THR A 196 -7.10 -22.02 -12.18
C THR A 196 -6.37 -22.26 -10.87
N TRP A 197 -6.59 -21.38 -9.90
CA TRP A 197 -6.10 -21.51 -8.53
C TRP A 197 -7.02 -20.77 -7.56
N TRP A 198 -7.03 -21.18 -6.30
CA TRP A 198 -7.88 -20.63 -5.26
C TRP A 198 -7.10 -19.66 -4.37
N LEU A 199 -7.66 -18.47 -4.15
CA LEU A 199 -7.28 -17.57 -3.06
C LEU A 199 -8.34 -17.63 -1.97
N THR A 200 -7.96 -17.98 -0.76
CA THR A 200 -8.79 -17.84 0.44
C THR A 200 -8.25 -16.70 1.29
N CYS A 201 -9.01 -15.61 1.37
CA CYS A 201 -8.73 -14.51 2.29
C CYS A 201 -9.34 -14.82 3.67
N VAL A 202 -8.58 -14.61 4.74
CA VAL A 202 -9.00 -14.95 6.11
C VAL A 202 -8.93 -13.75 7.06
N TYR A 203 -9.84 -13.75 8.02
CA TYR A 203 -9.78 -12.92 9.22
C TYR A 203 -10.08 -13.81 10.43
N GLY A 204 -9.01 -14.28 11.07
CA GLY A 204 -9.08 -15.22 12.18
C GLY A 204 -9.71 -14.59 13.41
N PRO A 205 -10.55 -15.33 14.16
CA PRO A 205 -11.21 -14.81 15.35
C PRO A 205 -10.25 -14.67 16.53
N GLN A 206 -10.65 -13.90 17.56
CA GLN A 206 -9.86 -13.74 18.79
C GLN A 206 -10.07 -14.87 19.81
N GLY A 207 -11.31 -15.36 19.92
CA GLY A 207 -11.71 -16.39 20.89
C GLY A 207 -11.10 -17.76 20.61
N ASN A 208 -10.74 -18.51 21.66
CA ASN A 208 -10.11 -19.83 21.49
C ASN A 208 -11.05 -20.87 20.87
N GLU A 209 -12.35 -20.83 21.18
CA GLU A 209 -13.35 -21.74 20.61
C GLU A 209 -13.56 -21.44 19.13
N ASP A 210 -13.75 -20.16 18.78
CA ASP A 210 -13.88 -19.72 17.39
C ASP A 210 -12.62 -20.04 16.57
N LYS A 211 -11.41 -19.96 17.17
CA LYS A 211 -10.17 -20.38 16.51
C LYS A 211 -10.19 -21.87 16.12
N ILE A 212 -10.82 -22.73 16.92
CA ILE A 212 -10.98 -24.15 16.56
C ILE A 212 -11.93 -24.29 15.38
N GLN A 213 -13.05 -23.57 15.39
CA GLN A 213 -14.01 -23.56 14.28
C GLN A 213 -13.38 -23.00 12.99
N PHE A 214 -12.60 -21.92 13.09
CA PHE A 214 -11.85 -21.34 11.99
C PHE A 214 -10.89 -22.35 11.33
N LEU A 215 -10.13 -23.10 12.13
CA LEU A 215 -9.25 -24.14 11.59
C LEU A 215 -10.03 -25.33 11.00
N GLN A 216 -11.28 -25.57 11.40
CA GLN A 216 -12.15 -26.57 10.78
C GLN A 216 -12.72 -26.05 9.46
N GLU A 217 -13.21 -24.81 9.43
CA GLU A 217 -13.69 -24.12 8.23
C GLU A 217 -12.65 -24.18 7.10
N LEU A 218 -11.38 -23.90 7.40
CA LEU A 218 -10.30 -24.00 6.42
C LEU A 218 -10.05 -25.43 5.91
N ARG A 219 -10.29 -26.47 6.73
CA ARG A 219 -10.22 -27.86 6.27
C ARG A 219 -11.36 -28.19 5.32
N ASP A 220 -12.56 -27.69 5.63
CA ASP A 220 -13.75 -27.90 4.79
C ASP A 220 -13.61 -27.16 3.45
N ILE A 221 -13.01 -25.98 3.46
CA ILE A 221 -12.60 -25.25 2.24
C ILE A 221 -11.59 -26.08 1.45
N ARG A 222 -10.53 -26.61 2.07
CA ARG A 222 -9.57 -27.45 1.34
C ARG A 222 -10.21 -28.70 0.71
N ALA A 223 -11.20 -29.29 1.37
CA ALA A 223 -11.91 -30.46 0.86
C ALA A 223 -12.79 -30.14 -0.37
N THR A 224 -13.29 -28.91 -0.47
CA THR A 224 -14.24 -28.49 -1.51
C THR A 224 -13.58 -27.71 -2.65
N CYS A 225 -12.64 -26.83 -2.34
CA CYS A 225 -11.86 -26.01 -3.26
C CYS A 225 -10.61 -26.78 -3.71
N GLN A 226 -10.78 -27.73 -4.63
CA GLN A 226 -9.68 -28.54 -5.16
C GLN A 226 -8.74 -27.75 -6.07
N GLY A 227 -7.46 -28.13 -6.07
CA GLY A 227 -6.40 -27.56 -6.91
C GLY A 227 -5.40 -26.68 -6.14
N PRO A 228 -4.56 -25.92 -6.89
CA PRO A 228 -3.60 -24.99 -6.31
C PRO A 228 -4.29 -23.97 -5.41
N TRP A 229 -3.83 -23.85 -4.17
CA TRP A 229 -4.51 -23.09 -3.13
C TRP A 229 -3.56 -22.20 -2.35
N MET A 230 -3.98 -20.96 -2.16
CA MET A 230 -3.35 -19.98 -1.28
C MET A 230 -4.35 -19.52 -0.22
N ILE A 231 -3.86 -19.33 0.99
CA ILE A 231 -4.57 -18.70 2.10
C ILE A 231 -3.78 -17.46 2.51
N ALA A 232 -4.43 -16.29 2.57
CA ALA A 232 -3.78 -15.04 2.93
C ALA A 232 -4.65 -14.21 3.88
N GLY A 233 -4.03 -13.55 4.85
CA GLY A 233 -4.72 -12.62 5.74
C GLY A 233 -4.24 -12.66 7.18
N ASP A 234 -5.02 -12.05 8.06
CA ASP A 234 -4.80 -12.06 9.51
C ASP A 234 -5.34 -13.38 10.07
N PHE A 235 -4.45 -14.25 10.57
CA PHE A 235 -4.87 -15.50 11.17
C PHE A 235 -5.25 -15.36 12.65
N ASN A 236 -4.88 -14.26 13.32
CA ASN A 236 -4.91 -14.11 14.78
C ASN A 236 -4.28 -15.32 15.54
N LEU A 237 -3.32 -15.99 14.90
CA LEU A 237 -2.65 -17.20 15.37
C LEU A 237 -1.14 -17.12 15.13
N ILE A 238 -0.38 -17.64 16.10
CA ILE A 238 1.06 -17.85 16.01
C ILE A 238 1.36 -19.35 16.13
N TYR A 239 2.45 -19.83 15.53
CA TYR A 239 2.84 -21.24 15.62
C TYR A 239 4.33 -21.47 15.88
N LYS A 240 5.13 -20.41 15.94
CA LYS A 240 6.52 -20.40 16.38
C LYS A 240 6.70 -19.42 17.53
N ASP A 241 7.63 -19.71 18.44
CA ASP A 241 7.94 -18.81 19.56
C ASP A 241 8.46 -17.46 19.05
N GLU A 242 9.21 -17.47 17.94
CA GLU A 242 9.73 -16.27 17.28
C GLU A 242 8.67 -15.37 16.62
N ASP A 243 7.42 -15.83 16.51
CA ASP A 243 6.33 -15.05 15.94
C ASP A 243 5.87 -13.92 16.87
N LYS A 244 6.34 -13.88 18.12
CA LYS A 244 6.00 -12.84 19.09
C LYS A 244 7.19 -12.50 19.99
N ASN A 245 7.34 -11.22 20.30
CA ASN A 245 8.51 -10.69 21.01
C ASN A 245 8.50 -10.89 22.54
N ASN A 246 7.51 -11.61 23.10
CA ASN A 246 7.42 -11.93 24.53
C ASN A 246 6.89 -13.35 24.72
N VAL A 247 7.08 -13.91 25.92
CA VAL A 247 6.83 -15.34 26.20
C VAL A 247 5.37 -15.71 26.52
N ASN A 248 4.43 -14.76 26.39
CA ASN A 248 3.03 -15.00 26.71
C ASN A 248 2.30 -15.65 25.52
N TYR A 249 2.30 -16.99 25.48
CA TYR A 249 1.69 -17.76 24.40
C TYR A 249 0.69 -18.79 24.90
N ASN A 250 -0.38 -19.00 24.13
CA ASN A 250 -1.22 -20.19 24.25
C ASN A 250 -0.59 -21.36 23.48
N ARG A 251 0.28 -22.14 24.15
CA ARG A 251 1.00 -23.26 23.53
C ARG A 251 0.08 -24.32 22.92
N ALA A 252 -1.09 -24.55 23.51
CA ALA A 252 -2.06 -25.51 23.00
C ALA A 252 -2.60 -25.05 21.62
N MET A 253 -2.94 -23.77 21.50
CA MET A 253 -3.41 -23.19 20.24
C MET A 253 -2.31 -23.13 19.18
N MET A 254 -1.07 -22.79 19.58
CA MET A 254 0.10 -22.88 18.67
C MET A 254 0.27 -24.29 18.11
N GLY A 255 0.14 -25.31 18.96
CA GLY A 255 0.21 -26.71 18.54
C GLY A 255 -0.91 -27.09 17.57
N ARG A 256 -2.13 -26.57 17.76
CA ARG A 256 -3.25 -26.79 16.83
C ARG A 256 -2.99 -26.15 15.47
N PHE A 257 -2.51 -24.91 15.43
CA PHE A 257 -2.22 -24.24 14.17
C PHE A 257 -1.06 -24.91 13.43
N ARG A 258 0.01 -25.31 14.13
CA ARG A 258 1.11 -26.08 13.55
C ARG A 258 0.66 -27.40 12.96
N ARG A 259 -0.20 -28.15 13.66
CA ARG A 259 -0.80 -29.39 13.13
C ARG A 259 -1.63 -29.11 11.90
N PHE A 260 -2.49 -28.09 11.92
CA PHE A 260 -3.26 -27.69 10.74
C PHE A 260 -2.38 -27.42 9.50
N ILE A 261 -1.29 -26.66 9.66
CA ILE A 261 -0.34 -26.38 8.57
C ILE A 261 0.26 -27.69 8.04
N ASN A 262 0.70 -28.57 8.94
CA ASN A 262 1.32 -29.85 8.58
C ASN A 262 0.32 -30.83 7.93
N ASP A 263 -0.88 -30.99 8.50
CA ASP A 263 -1.93 -31.90 8.05
C ASP A 263 -2.37 -31.57 6.61
N LEU A 264 -2.41 -30.27 6.29
CA LEU A 264 -2.78 -29.78 4.95
C LEU A 264 -1.58 -29.60 4.02
N ALA A 265 -0.37 -30.00 4.46
CA ALA A 265 0.89 -29.85 3.72
C ALA A 265 1.10 -28.43 3.17
N LEU A 266 0.75 -27.43 3.98
CA LEU A 266 0.88 -26.01 3.63
C LEU A 266 2.28 -25.51 3.91
N LYS A 267 2.76 -24.63 3.04
CA LYS A 267 4.02 -23.90 3.18
C LYS A 267 3.73 -22.44 3.44
N GLU A 268 4.42 -21.85 4.41
CA GLU A 268 4.38 -20.40 4.59
C GLU A 268 5.35 -19.72 3.61
N ILE A 269 4.86 -18.71 2.88
CA ILE A 269 5.70 -17.85 2.05
C ILE A 269 6.50 -16.91 2.97
N PRO A 270 7.85 -16.90 2.89
CA PRO A 270 8.66 -16.05 3.76
C PRO A 270 8.40 -14.56 3.55
N LEU A 271 8.10 -13.86 4.65
CA LEU A 271 7.93 -12.41 4.66
C LEU A 271 9.29 -11.69 4.68
N HIS A 272 9.53 -10.84 3.69
CA HIS A 272 10.72 -10.00 3.62
C HIS A 272 10.46 -8.58 4.16
N GLY A 273 11.49 -7.96 4.73
CA GLY A 273 11.48 -6.58 5.21
C GLY A 273 11.14 -6.42 6.70
N ARG A 274 10.09 -7.10 7.19
CA ARG A 274 9.71 -7.08 8.61
C ARG A 274 9.52 -8.48 9.17
N LYS A 275 9.82 -8.64 10.47
CA LYS A 275 9.59 -9.89 11.20
C LYS A 275 8.17 -10.01 11.75
N TYR A 276 7.59 -8.90 12.20
CA TYR A 276 6.26 -8.83 12.80
C TYR A 276 5.33 -8.00 11.92
N THR A 277 4.04 -8.33 11.95
CA THR A 277 3.03 -7.65 11.14
C THR A 277 2.08 -6.82 11.97
N TRP A 278 1.99 -7.08 13.28
CA TRP A 278 1.13 -6.37 14.22
C TRP A 278 1.90 -5.78 15.41
N SER A 279 1.45 -4.61 15.89
CA SER A 279 1.93 -3.97 17.11
C SER A 279 0.78 -3.39 17.93
N ASN A 280 0.81 -3.54 19.27
CA ASN A 280 -0.13 -2.85 20.15
C ASN A 280 0.15 -1.32 20.29
N GLN A 281 1.18 -0.81 19.61
CA GLN A 281 1.57 0.62 19.55
C GLN A 281 1.87 1.28 20.91
N GLN A 282 2.19 0.50 21.94
CA GLN A 282 2.62 1.02 23.24
C GLN A 282 4.11 1.37 23.26
N ASP A 283 4.58 2.09 24.28
CA ASP A 283 5.99 2.48 24.43
C ASP A 283 6.94 1.28 24.50
N SER A 284 6.51 0.19 25.16
CA SER A 284 7.12 -1.13 25.10
C SER A 284 6.19 -2.06 24.32
N PRO A 285 6.31 -2.11 22.97
CA PRO A 285 5.28 -2.71 22.17
C PRO A 285 5.33 -4.24 22.24
N THR A 286 4.15 -4.86 22.30
CA THR A 286 4.02 -6.26 21.92
C THR A 286 3.98 -6.33 20.40
N LEU A 287 4.90 -7.10 19.82
CA LEU A 287 5.02 -7.30 18.39
C LEU A 287 4.69 -8.75 18.06
N VAL A 288 3.81 -8.96 17.07
CA VAL A 288 3.31 -10.28 16.70
C VAL A 288 3.25 -10.42 15.18
N LYS A 289 3.57 -11.60 14.67
CA LYS A 289 3.35 -11.98 13.27
C LYS A 289 1.99 -12.70 13.16
N LEU A 290 0.97 -11.95 12.77
CA LEU A 290 -0.42 -12.44 12.65
C LEU A 290 -0.84 -12.62 11.19
N ASP A 291 -0.32 -11.77 10.31
CA ASP A 291 -0.61 -11.79 8.89
C ASP A 291 0.35 -12.75 8.18
N ARG A 292 -0.22 -13.70 7.43
CA ARG A 292 0.54 -14.76 6.75
C ARG A 292 -0.02 -15.04 5.37
N VAL A 293 0.85 -15.59 4.55
CA VAL A 293 0.46 -16.24 3.30
C VAL A 293 0.93 -17.69 3.36
N LEU A 294 -0.03 -18.60 3.33
CA LEU A 294 0.18 -20.04 3.28
C LEU A 294 -0.23 -20.53 1.89
N CYS A 295 0.51 -21.47 1.31
CA CYS A 295 0.19 -22.06 0.01
C CYS A 295 0.37 -23.57 0.01
N SER A 296 -0.36 -24.25 -0.86
CA SER A 296 -0.11 -25.66 -1.17
C SER A 296 1.07 -25.81 -2.13
N VAL A 297 1.67 -27.00 -2.16
CA VAL A 297 2.87 -27.28 -3.00
C VAL A 297 2.59 -27.04 -4.49
N ASP A 298 1.43 -27.47 -4.99
CA ASP A 298 0.98 -27.26 -6.36
C ASP A 298 0.72 -25.78 -6.69
N TRP A 299 0.45 -24.94 -5.69
CA TRP A 299 0.41 -23.48 -5.86
C TRP A 299 1.81 -22.89 -5.97
N GLU A 300 2.74 -23.33 -5.13
CA GLU A 300 4.14 -22.92 -5.21
C GLU A 300 4.77 -23.29 -6.55
N ASP A 301 4.52 -24.51 -7.06
CA ASP A 301 4.98 -24.96 -8.38
C ASP A 301 4.46 -24.07 -9.51
N LYS A 302 3.26 -23.51 -9.36
CA LYS A 302 2.65 -22.61 -10.34
C LYS A 302 3.23 -21.19 -10.27
N PHE A 303 3.67 -20.74 -9.09
CA PHE A 303 4.23 -19.41 -8.87
C PHE A 303 5.60 -19.48 -8.14
N PRO A 304 6.62 -20.11 -8.75
CA PRO A 304 7.87 -20.42 -8.06
C PRO A 304 8.72 -19.19 -7.71
N ASN A 305 8.47 -18.06 -8.38
CA ASN A 305 9.18 -16.79 -8.18
C ASN A 305 8.34 -15.78 -7.38
N CYS A 306 7.45 -16.28 -6.51
CA CYS A 306 6.67 -15.41 -5.66
C CYS A 306 7.56 -14.70 -4.62
N LEU A 307 7.22 -13.46 -4.29
CA LEU A 307 7.92 -12.69 -3.27
C LEU A 307 6.92 -11.95 -2.38
N LEU A 308 6.95 -12.25 -1.09
CA LEU A 308 6.15 -11.57 -0.09
C LEU A 308 6.98 -10.52 0.64
N GLN A 309 6.53 -9.28 0.64
CA GLN A 309 7.19 -8.14 1.29
C GLN A 309 6.21 -7.37 2.17
N SER A 310 6.69 -6.83 3.28
CA SER A 310 5.90 -5.89 4.09
C SER A 310 6.04 -4.47 3.55
N LEU A 311 4.93 -3.72 3.52
CA LEU A 311 4.92 -2.29 3.25
C LEU A 311 4.92 -1.49 4.55
N ALA A 312 5.30 -0.22 4.46
CA ALA A 312 5.14 0.71 5.57
C ALA A 312 3.66 1.05 5.79
N SER A 313 3.29 1.26 7.04
CA SER A 313 1.93 1.63 7.46
C SER A 313 2.05 2.73 8.51
N GLU A 314 1.30 3.81 8.33
CA GLU A 314 1.25 4.91 9.31
C GLU A 314 -0.02 4.87 10.17
N ASP A 315 -1.12 4.31 9.64
CA ASP A 315 -2.47 4.43 10.20
C ASP A 315 -3.10 3.09 10.63
N SER A 316 -2.35 1.99 10.60
CA SER A 316 -2.80 0.68 11.04
C SER A 316 -1.84 0.06 12.05
N ASP A 317 -2.39 -0.68 13.02
CA ASP A 317 -1.64 -1.59 13.89
C ASP A 317 -1.08 -2.79 13.15
N HIS A 318 -1.58 -3.05 11.93
CA HIS A 318 -1.01 -4.00 10.97
C HIS A 318 -0.12 -3.31 9.92
N CYS A 319 0.83 -4.06 9.37
CA CYS A 319 1.53 -3.66 8.13
C CYS A 319 0.92 -4.36 6.91
N PRO A 320 0.66 -3.63 5.81
CA PRO A 320 0.21 -4.24 4.57
C PRO A 320 1.26 -5.20 4.02
N LEU A 321 0.80 -6.31 3.43
CA LEU A 321 1.65 -7.28 2.76
C LEU A 321 1.45 -7.18 1.24
N LEU A 322 2.56 -7.11 0.51
CA LEU A 322 2.59 -7.14 -0.95
C LEU A 322 3.14 -8.48 -1.41
N LEU A 323 2.35 -9.22 -2.18
CA LEU A 323 2.77 -10.46 -2.81
C LEU A 323 2.91 -10.25 -4.32
N GLY A 324 4.14 -10.32 -4.82
CA GLY A 324 4.40 -10.40 -6.26
C GLY A 324 4.41 -11.86 -6.71
N LEU A 325 3.61 -12.22 -7.72
CA LEU A 325 3.54 -13.59 -8.27
C LEU A 325 4.53 -13.84 -9.41
N GLN A 326 5.09 -12.78 -9.99
CA GLN A 326 6.06 -12.85 -11.10
C GLN A 326 7.23 -11.88 -10.86
N ASN A 327 8.07 -12.13 -9.85
CA ASN A 327 9.37 -11.47 -9.81
C ASN A 327 10.38 -12.26 -10.62
N ASN A 328 10.23 -12.21 -11.95
CA ASN A 328 11.29 -12.25 -12.97
C ASN A 328 10.69 -12.38 -14.38
N LYS A 329 9.94 -11.38 -14.84
CA LYS A 329 10.34 -10.89 -16.16
C LYS A 329 11.66 -10.20 -15.90
N VAL A 330 12.76 -10.74 -16.42
CA VAL A 330 14.02 -9.99 -16.47
C VAL A 330 13.68 -8.72 -17.22
N GLY A 331 13.37 -7.65 -16.48
CA GLY A 331 13.09 -6.36 -17.08
C GLY A 331 14.27 -6.05 -18.00
N ARG A 332 14.00 -5.47 -19.18
CA ARG A 332 15.09 -5.01 -20.05
C ARG A 332 16.08 -4.26 -19.17
N ARG A 333 17.33 -4.74 -19.10
CA ARG A 333 18.39 -4.17 -18.26
C ARG A 333 18.33 -2.65 -18.41
N ARG A 334 17.94 -1.94 -17.35
CA ARG A 334 17.90 -0.48 -17.38
C ARG A 334 19.34 -0.01 -17.59
N PHE A 335 19.52 1.02 -18.40
CA PHE A 335 20.81 1.68 -18.51
C PHE A 335 21.18 2.23 -17.14
N HIS A 336 22.28 1.74 -16.56
CA HIS A 336 22.89 2.29 -15.37
C HIS A 336 24.16 3.01 -15.79
N PHE A 337 24.27 4.28 -15.40
CA PHE A 337 25.47 5.06 -15.64
C PHE A 337 26.38 4.92 -14.43
N GLU A 338 27.56 4.36 -14.61
CA GLU A 338 28.55 4.31 -13.56
C GLU A 338 29.36 5.60 -13.54
N SER A 339 29.44 6.25 -12.38
CA SER A 339 30.14 7.53 -12.23
C SER A 339 31.62 7.45 -12.63
N PHE A 340 32.27 6.30 -12.38
CA PHE A 340 33.68 6.08 -12.74
C PHE A 340 33.95 6.02 -14.24
N TRP A 341 32.93 5.80 -15.09
CA TRP A 341 33.12 5.81 -16.56
C TRP A 341 33.68 7.14 -17.05
N THR A 342 33.36 8.24 -16.39
CA THR A 342 33.87 9.58 -16.73
C THR A 342 35.39 9.72 -16.64
N ILE A 343 36.05 8.81 -15.92
CA ILE A 343 37.49 8.82 -15.65
C ILE A 343 38.24 7.80 -16.53
N LEU A 344 37.51 6.92 -17.25
CA LEU A 344 38.12 5.91 -18.09
C LEU A 344 38.49 6.45 -19.48
N ASP A 345 39.68 6.05 -19.95
CA ASP A 345 40.15 6.39 -21.29
C ASP A 345 39.21 5.88 -22.38
N GLY A 346 38.79 6.79 -23.26
CA GLY A 346 37.86 6.51 -24.35
C GLY A 346 36.39 6.86 -24.07
N PHE A 347 36.07 7.34 -22.86
CA PHE A 347 34.69 7.69 -22.49
C PHE A 347 34.13 8.83 -23.34
N GLN A 348 34.87 9.93 -23.47
CA GLN A 348 34.40 11.11 -24.22
C GLN A 348 34.23 10.79 -25.71
N GLU A 349 35.13 10.00 -26.27
CA GLU A 349 35.09 9.53 -27.66
C GLU A 349 33.87 8.63 -27.89
N ALA A 350 33.57 7.74 -26.95
CA ALA A 350 32.40 6.87 -27.03
C ALA A 350 31.08 7.66 -26.96
N VAL A 351 30.99 8.66 -26.08
CA VAL A 351 29.84 9.57 -26.00
C VAL A 351 29.69 10.37 -27.30
N ALA A 352 30.77 10.99 -27.78
CA ALA A 352 30.75 11.80 -29.00
C ALA A 352 30.34 10.97 -30.22
N ALA A 353 30.92 9.78 -30.41
CA ALA A 353 30.60 8.89 -31.51
C ALA A 353 29.12 8.45 -31.47
N ALA A 354 28.61 8.07 -30.30
CA ALA A 354 27.22 7.66 -30.14
C ALA A 354 26.24 8.82 -30.34
N TRP A 355 26.57 10.01 -29.84
CA TRP A 355 25.75 11.22 -29.98
C TRP A 355 25.68 11.70 -31.43
N MET A 356 26.78 11.59 -32.17
CA MET A 356 26.88 11.98 -33.58
C MET A 356 26.31 10.93 -34.54
N SER A 357 26.08 9.69 -34.08
CA SER A 357 25.43 8.64 -34.87
C SER A 357 23.96 8.95 -35.23
N VAL A 358 23.33 9.89 -34.51
CA VAL A 358 21.95 10.33 -34.75
C VAL A 358 21.97 11.66 -35.51
N PRO A 359 21.53 11.68 -36.78
CA PRO A 359 21.44 12.90 -37.56
C PRO A 359 20.33 13.81 -37.03
N THR A 360 20.44 15.12 -37.29
CA THR A 360 19.43 16.10 -36.89
C THR A 360 18.16 15.91 -37.72
N GLY A 361 17.05 15.61 -37.05
CA GLY A 361 15.72 15.51 -37.67
C GLY A 361 14.92 16.82 -37.60
N SER A 362 13.73 16.82 -38.21
CA SER A 362 12.83 17.98 -38.25
C SER A 362 12.21 18.33 -36.88
N CYS A 363 12.07 17.35 -35.98
CA CYS A 363 11.60 17.55 -34.62
C CYS A 363 12.77 17.53 -33.63
N PRO A 364 13.10 18.67 -32.97
CA PRO A 364 14.20 18.74 -32.01
C PRO A 364 14.04 17.79 -30.82
N TYR A 365 12.81 17.63 -30.29
CA TYR A 365 12.54 16.76 -29.14
C TYR A 365 12.74 15.27 -29.47
N LEU A 366 12.30 14.84 -30.66
CA LEU A 366 12.49 13.48 -31.12
C LEU A 366 13.98 13.19 -31.40
N THR A 367 14.67 14.14 -32.03
CA THR A 367 16.11 14.06 -32.29
C THR A 367 16.90 13.93 -30.99
N LEU A 368 16.57 14.73 -29.98
CA LEU A 368 17.20 14.68 -28.67
C LEU A 368 16.93 13.34 -27.96
N SER A 369 15.68 12.85 -27.98
CA SER A 369 15.33 11.53 -27.44
C SER A 369 16.14 10.40 -28.11
N GLN A 370 16.29 10.46 -29.43
CA GLN A 370 17.08 9.49 -30.19
C GLN A 370 18.58 9.57 -29.84
N LYS A 371 19.13 10.78 -29.68
CA LYS A 371 20.52 10.99 -29.24
C LYS A 371 20.79 10.42 -27.85
N PHE A 372 19.89 10.62 -26.88
CA PHE A 372 20.02 9.99 -25.57
C PHE A 372 19.96 8.45 -25.64
N LYS A 373 19.03 7.89 -26.42
CA LYS A 373 18.92 6.44 -26.63
C LYS A 373 20.17 5.84 -27.28
N ALA A 374 20.73 6.52 -28.29
CA ALA A 374 21.95 6.09 -28.96
C ALA A 374 23.16 6.14 -28.02
N THR A 375 23.27 7.20 -27.22
CA THR A 375 24.37 7.38 -26.25
C THR A 375 24.35 6.33 -25.15
N ALA A 376 23.17 6.04 -24.57
CA ALA A 376 23.03 4.97 -23.58
C ALA A 376 23.46 3.60 -24.13
N LYS A 377 23.03 3.25 -25.35
CA LYS A 377 23.46 2.00 -26.02
C LYS A 377 24.94 1.99 -26.37
N GLY A 378 25.49 3.13 -26.79
CA GLY A 378 26.91 3.30 -27.10
C GLY A 378 27.79 3.05 -25.89
N LEU A 379 27.44 3.67 -24.76
CA LEU A 379 28.14 3.51 -23.49
C LEU A 379 28.06 2.07 -22.96
N GLN A 380 26.91 1.40 -23.04
CA GLN A 380 26.77 -0.01 -22.64
C GLN A 380 27.69 -0.93 -23.45
N ARG A 381 27.79 -0.70 -24.77
CA ARG A 381 28.68 -1.48 -25.64
C ARG A 381 30.15 -1.19 -25.37
N TRP A 382 30.49 0.06 -25.10
CA TRP A 382 31.84 0.48 -24.78
C TRP A 382 32.30 -0.08 -23.44
N SER A 383 31.48 -0.01 -22.38
CA SER A 383 31.80 -0.55 -21.06
C SER A 383 31.99 -2.08 -21.11
N SER A 384 31.08 -2.79 -21.79
CA SER A 384 31.17 -4.25 -21.95
C SER A 384 32.46 -4.70 -22.66
N LYS A 385 33.00 -3.87 -23.56
CA LYS A 385 34.28 -4.15 -24.25
C LYS A 385 35.50 -3.87 -23.37
N LYS A 386 35.39 -2.96 -22.40
CA LYS A 386 36.47 -2.63 -21.46
C LYS A 386 36.52 -3.62 -20.30
N GLU A 387 35.39 -4.14 -19.85
CA GLU A 387 35.31 -5.15 -18.78
C GLU A 387 35.82 -6.53 -19.21
N ASN A 388 35.72 -6.89 -20.50
CA ASN A 388 36.24 -8.16 -21.04
C ASN A 388 37.72 -8.13 -21.47
N CYS A 389 38.43 -7.03 -21.22
CA CYS A 389 39.85 -6.87 -21.54
C CYS A 389 40.71 -6.66 -20.27
N GLY A 390 40.19 -7.00 -19.09
CA GLY A 390 40.86 -6.95 -17.80
C GLY A 390 41.28 -8.32 -17.29
#